data_AF-A0AA35XBL5-F1
#
_entry.id   AF-A0AA35XBL5-F1
#
_cell.length_a   1.000
_cell.length_b   1.000
_cell.length_c   1.000
_cell.angle_alpha   90.00
_cell.angle_beta   90.00
_cell.angle_gamma   90.00
#
_symmetry.space_group_name_H-M   'P 1'
#
loop_
_entity.id
_entity.type
_entity.pdbx_description
1 polymer ?
#
loop_
_entity_poly.entity_id
_entity_poly.type
_entity_poly.pdbx_seq_one_letter_code
_entity_poly.pdbx_strand_id
1 'polypeptide(L)'
;MADMKDKLAQLQQEGFVLIEGALSPDETEHIRQRINYARKKGWEEGLNAVGNMWFDTLLDREPDTYESLVGHSSVRPYLEGLMGKQCQLRSLRAHINPGPYLQEWHMDFYGYWQEKRYVEEHPFAMAPAGINTTYYFQDNAPGEGHLKFIKGSFQGISTAAELEGLVVYFAFEEGAGKTVADLSGNGQDGKLEGDTSWTDGKFGKSVNFGGKNGIVRVEHSDAFEFTDGITIAAWILPTLKDKWQHVAVSFQSGEWWTVYLDGEVLIDYPKTGDKLVPIDAPLMLGTEEPPGSQSLL
;
A
#
# COMPACT_ATOMS: atom_id res chain seq x y z
N MET A 1 -21.38 -22.96 -8.61
CA MET A 1 -20.71 -23.42 -7.37
C MET A 1 -19.19 -23.50 -7.53
N ALA A 2 -18.64 -24.08 -8.61
CA ALA A 2 -17.19 -24.04 -8.88
C ALA A 2 -16.68 -22.60 -9.10
N ASP A 3 -17.28 -21.85 -10.02
CA ASP A 3 -16.92 -20.44 -10.33
C ASP A 3 -16.91 -19.51 -9.10
N MET A 4 -17.91 -19.63 -8.22
CA MET A 4 -17.96 -18.84 -6.98
C MET A 4 -16.80 -19.17 -6.02
N LYS A 5 -16.45 -20.46 -5.89
CA LYS A 5 -15.36 -20.88 -5.02
C LYS A 5 -14.02 -20.42 -5.57
N ASP A 6 -13.85 -20.46 -6.89
CA ASP A 6 -12.64 -20.01 -7.56
C ASP A 6 -12.47 -18.49 -7.42
N LYS A 7 -13.55 -17.71 -7.57
CA LYS A 7 -13.54 -16.27 -7.33
C LYS A 7 -13.32 -15.89 -5.86
N LEU A 8 -13.82 -16.67 -4.90
CA LEU A 8 -13.50 -16.47 -3.48
C LEU A 8 -12.02 -16.76 -3.20
N ALA A 9 -11.46 -17.81 -3.79
CA ALA A 9 -10.04 -18.11 -3.70
C ALA A 9 -9.19 -17.01 -4.34
N GLN A 10 -9.60 -16.50 -5.51
CA GLN A 10 -8.96 -15.36 -6.16
C GLN A 10 -9.01 -14.13 -5.26
N LEU A 11 -10.17 -13.80 -4.67
CA LEU A 11 -10.29 -12.67 -3.75
C LEU A 11 -9.35 -12.82 -2.53
N GLN A 12 -9.22 -14.04 -1.99
CA GLN A 12 -8.31 -14.36 -0.89
C GLN A 12 -6.83 -14.38 -1.26
N GLN A 13 -6.51 -14.51 -2.56
CA GLN A 13 -5.14 -14.50 -3.05
C GLN A 13 -4.73 -13.10 -3.53
N GLU A 14 -5.54 -12.48 -4.38
CA GLU A 14 -5.22 -11.24 -5.08
C GLU A 14 -5.73 -10.00 -4.35
N GLY A 15 -6.76 -10.11 -3.51
CA GLY A 15 -7.33 -9.01 -2.73
C GLY A 15 -8.43 -8.24 -3.44
N PHE A 16 -8.71 -8.61 -4.68
CA PHE A 16 -9.83 -8.11 -5.47
C PHE A 16 -10.34 -9.20 -6.40
N VAL A 17 -11.55 -9.05 -6.89
CA VAL A 17 -12.12 -9.89 -7.94
C VAL A 17 -13.06 -9.06 -8.81
N LEU A 18 -13.04 -9.31 -10.12
CA LEU A 18 -13.98 -8.70 -11.05
C LEU A 18 -15.21 -9.59 -11.24
N ILE A 19 -16.39 -8.99 -11.11
CA ILE A 19 -17.67 -9.64 -11.41
C ILE A 19 -18.23 -8.96 -12.66
N GLU A 20 -17.93 -9.54 -13.81
CA GLU A 20 -18.48 -9.08 -15.09
C GLU A 20 -20.00 -9.29 -15.12
N GLY A 21 -20.72 -8.33 -15.71
CA GLY A 21 -22.19 -8.39 -15.78
C GLY A 21 -22.86 -8.34 -14.41
N ALA A 22 -22.22 -7.73 -13.40
CA ALA A 22 -22.78 -7.61 -12.06
C ALA A 22 -24.13 -6.86 -12.02
N LEU A 23 -24.34 -5.92 -12.94
CA LEU A 23 -25.60 -5.22 -13.18
C LEU A 23 -25.98 -5.37 -14.66
N SER A 24 -27.28 -5.39 -14.94
CA SER A 24 -27.74 -5.31 -16.33
C SER A 24 -27.46 -3.92 -16.94
N PRO A 25 -27.42 -3.79 -18.28
CA PRO A 25 -27.27 -2.49 -18.93
C PRO A 25 -28.34 -1.47 -18.51
N ASP A 26 -29.59 -1.93 -18.34
CA ASP A 26 -30.72 -1.08 -17.95
C ASP A 26 -30.59 -0.59 -16.49
N GLU A 27 -30.21 -1.48 -15.56
CA GLU A 27 -29.92 -1.08 -14.17
C GLU A 27 -28.75 -0.11 -14.11
N THR A 28 -27.68 -0.40 -14.85
CA THR A 28 -26.49 0.45 -14.92
C THR A 28 -26.85 1.86 -15.40
N GLU A 29 -27.59 1.95 -16.50
CA GLU A 29 -28.04 3.23 -17.06
C GLU A 29 -28.99 3.97 -16.13
N HIS A 30 -29.94 3.27 -15.52
CA HIS A 30 -30.89 3.87 -14.58
C HIS A 30 -30.15 4.54 -13.40
N ILE A 31 -29.26 3.80 -12.73
CA ILE A 31 -28.49 4.33 -11.61
C ILE A 31 -27.58 5.47 -12.05
N ARG A 32 -26.91 5.35 -13.21
CA ARG A 32 -26.09 6.42 -13.79
C ARG A 32 -26.88 7.71 -13.99
N GLN A 33 -28.09 7.62 -14.52
CA GLN A 33 -28.95 8.80 -14.71
C GLN A 33 -29.36 9.42 -13.38
N ARG A 34 -29.68 8.61 -12.37
CA ARG A 34 -30.06 9.08 -11.03
C ARG A 34 -28.90 9.77 -10.31
N ILE A 35 -27.69 9.22 -10.39
CA ILE A 35 -26.47 9.86 -9.85
C ILE A 35 -26.20 11.20 -10.57
N ASN A 36 -26.32 11.25 -11.89
CA ASN A 36 -26.15 12.51 -12.64
C ASN A 36 -27.25 13.53 -12.35
N TYR A 37 -28.47 13.09 -12.07
CA TYR A 37 -29.53 13.97 -11.59
C TYR A 37 -29.18 14.55 -10.21
N ALA A 38 -28.70 13.72 -9.28
CA ALA A 38 -28.26 14.17 -7.95
C ALA A 38 -27.17 15.25 -8.05
N ARG A 39 -26.18 15.06 -8.92
CA ARG A 39 -25.17 16.09 -9.25
C ARG A 39 -25.80 17.39 -9.76
N LYS A 40 -26.75 17.31 -10.71
CA LYS A 40 -27.44 18.51 -11.24
C LYS A 40 -28.27 19.23 -10.16
N LYS A 41 -28.66 18.52 -9.10
CA LYS A 41 -29.39 19.08 -7.97
C LYS A 41 -28.50 19.61 -6.85
N GLY A 42 -27.18 19.45 -6.94
CA GLY A 42 -26.27 19.88 -5.88
C GLY A 42 -26.38 18.98 -4.64
N TRP A 43 -26.62 17.68 -4.82
CA TRP A 43 -26.73 16.71 -3.71
C TRP A 43 -25.39 16.12 -3.28
N GLU A 44 -24.29 16.52 -3.92
CA GLU A 44 -22.96 16.14 -3.48
C GLU A 44 -22.68 16.64 -2.06
N GLU A 45 -22.01 15.82 -1.27
CA GLU A 45 -21.56 16.20 0.07
C GLU A 45 -20.24 16.98 0.01
N GLY A 46 -19.48 16.79 -1.07
CA GLY A 46 -18.27 17.57 -1.33
C GLY A 46 -17.49 17.11 -2.54
N LEU A 47 -16.40 17.83 -2.78
CA LEU A 47 -15.35 17.54 -3.76
C LEU A 47 -14.00 17.73 -3.06
N ASN A 48 -13.19 16.67 -3.00
CA ASN A 48 -11.92 16.71 -2.29
C ASN A 48 -10.75 17.06 -3.22
N ALA A 49 -9.57 17.26 -2.62
CA ALA A 49 -8.36 17.67 -3.35
C ALA A 49 -7.86 16.65 -4.39
N VAL A 50 -8.27 15.38 -4.29
CA VAL A 50 -7.88 14.32 -5.24
C VAL A 50 -8.87 14.20 -6.41
N GLY A 51 -9.83 15.12 -6.52
CA GLY A 51 -10.79 15.17 -7.62
C GLY A 51 -11.99 14.22 -7.45
N ASN A 52 -12.28 13.77 -6.22
CA ASN A 52 -13.40 12.90 -5.92
C ASN A 52 -14.62 13.71 -5.42
N MET A 53 -15.71 13.72 -6.20
CA MET A 53 -17.02 14.22 -5.75
C MET A 53 -17.83 13.06 -5.21
N TRP A 54 -18.37 13.17 -3.99
CA TRP A 54 -19.08 12.06 -3.35
C TRP A 54 -20.49 12.40 -2.89
N PHE A 55 -21.33 11.37 -2.80
CA PHE A 55 -22.72 11.45 -2.38
C PHE A 55 -23.00 10.34 -1.35
N ASP A 56 -23.24 10.72 -0.08
CA ASP A 56 -23.51 9.78 1.01
C ASP A 56 -25.01 9.55 1.26
N THR A 57 -25.84 10.53 0.92
CA THR A 57 -27.26 10.54 1.28
C THR A 57 -28.18 9.99 0.19
N LEU A 58 -27.64 9.36 -0.86
CA LEU A 58 -28.45 8.88 -1.98
C LEU A 58 -29.46 7.80 -1.56
N LEU A 59 -29.03 6.84 -0.73
CA LEU A 59 -29.90 5.78 -0.22
C LEU A 59 -31.03 6.35 0.65
N ASP A 60 -30.74 7.37 1.47
CA ASP A 60 -31.75 8.02 2.31
C ASP A 60 -32.74 8.86 1.49
N ARG A 61 -32.26 9.48 0.41
CA ARG A 61 -33.07 10.34 -0.47
C ARG A 61 -33.97 9.54 -1.40
N GLU A 62 -33.46 8.46 -1.97
CA GLU A 62 -34.16 7.64 -2.97
C GLU A 62 -33.96 6.15 -2.69
N PRO A 63 -34.52 5.61 -1.59
CA PRO A 63 -34.30 4.24 -1.17
C PRO A 63 -34.65 3.22 -2.27
N ASP A 64 -35.81 3.38 -2.92
CA ASP A 64 -36.27 2.50 -4.01
C ASP A 64 -35.29 2.42 -5.19
N THR A 65 -34.43 3.43 -5.37
CA THR A 65 -33.42 3.45 -6.43
C THR A 65 -32.16 2.68 -6.02
N TYR A 66 -31.70 2.84 -4.78
CA TYR A 66 -30.37 2.37 -4.36
C TYR A 66 -30.39 1.15 -3.44
N GLU A 67 -31.55 0.76 -2.88
CA GLU A 67 -31.66 -0.37 -1.96
C GLU A 67 -31.22 -1.69 -2.59
N SER A 68 -31.45 -1.86 -3.90
CA SER A 68 -31.09 -3.07 -4.63
C SER A 68 -29.57 -3.29 -4.71
N LEU A 69 -28.79 -2.21 -4.62
CA LEU A 69 -27.33 -2.29 -4.60
C LEU A 69 -26.80 -2.83 -3.25
N VAL A 70 -27.57 -2.68 -2.18
CA VAL A 70 -27.21 -3.16 -0.84
C VAL A 70 -27.35 -4.68 -0.81
N GLY A 71 -26.22 -5.38 -0.90
CA GLY A 71 -26.22 -6.84 -0.96
C GLY A 71 -26.87 -7.39 -2.23
N HIS A 72 -26.66 -6.69 -3.36
CA HIS A 72 -27.16 -7.10 -4.67
C HIS A 72 -26.88 -8.58 -4.96
N SER A 73 -27.79 -9.24 -5.68
CA SER A 73 -27.73 -10.69 -5.93
C SER A 73 -26.44 -11.16 -6.60
N SER A 74 -25.79 -10.30 -7.41
CA SER A 74 -24.53 -10.61 -8.07
C SER A 74 -23.32 -10.61 -7.13
N VAL A 75 -23.38 -9.93 -5.97
CA VAL A 75 -22.25 -9.82 -5.04
C VAL A 75 -22.49 -10.56 -3.73
N ARG A 76 -23.76 -10.73 -3.35
CA ARG A 76 -24.18 -11.36 -2.09
C ARG A 76 -23.53 -12.73 -1.81
N PRO A 77 -23.43 -13.66 -2.76
CA PRO A 77 -22.78 -14.95 -2.51
C PRO A 77 -21.31 -14.82 -2.06
N TYR A 78 -20.59 -13.82 -2.57
CA TYR A 78 -19.20 -13.56 -2.20
C TYR A 78 -19.10 -12.93 -0.82
N LEU A 79 -19.98 -11.98 -0.50
CA LEU A 79 -20.06 -11.37 0.83
C LEU A 79 -20.39 -12.41 1.90
N GLU A 80 -21.40 -13.26 1.66
CA GLU A 80 -21.78 -14.34 2.59
C GLU A 80 -20.67 -15.40 2.70
N GLY A 81 -19.97 -15.70 1.60
CA GLY A 81 -18.84 -16.62 1.59
C GLY A 81 -17.62 -16.11 2.36
N LEU A 82 -17.36 -14.80 2.33
CA LEU A 82 -16.20 -14.17 2.98
C LEU A 82 -16.47 -13.78 4.44
N MET A 83 -17.59 -13.10 4.70
CA MET A 83 -17.91 -12.49 5.98
C MET A 83 -18.90 -13.30 6.81
N GLY A 84 -19.46 -14.37 6.25
CA GLY A 84 -20.59 -15.09 6.84
C GLY A 84 -21.91 -14.34 6.70
N LYS A 85 -22.96 -14.88 7.31
CA LYS A 85 -24.34 -14.38 7.16
C LYS A 85 -24.61 -13.07 7.92
N GLN A 86 -23.71 -12.67 8.82
CA GLN A 86 -23.88 -11.51 9.71
C GLN A 86 -22.87 -10.44 9.33
N CYS A 87 -23.17 -9.68 8.27
CA CYS A 87 -22.47 -8.46 7.90
C CYS A 87 -23.47 -7.30 7.83
N GLN A 88 -22.98 -6.08 8.06
CA GLN A 88 -23.80 -4.87 8.03
C GLN A 88 -23.25 -3.90 6.99
N LEU A 89 -24.13 -3.17 6.32
CA LEU A 89 -23.73 -2.05 5.49
C LEU A 89 -23.12 -0.97 6.38
N ARG A 90 -21.86 -0.62 6.13
CA ARG A 90 -21.20 0.53 6.78
C ARG A 90 -21.57 1.85 6.12
N SER A 91 -21.51 1.88 4.79
CA SER A 91 -21.81 3.06 3.98
C SER A 91 -22.13 2.65 2.55
N LEU A 92 -23.06 3.35 1.91
CA LEU A 92 -23.27 3.32 0.47
C LEU A 92 -22.96 4.72 -0.06
N ARG A 93 -21.99 4.82 -0.97
CA ARG A 93 -21.50 6.10 -1.49
C ARG A 93 -21.37 6.02 -3.01
N ALA A 94 -21.86 7.04 -3.70
CA ALA A 94 -21.57 7.23 -5.12
C ALA A 94 -20.43 8.23 -5.30
N HIS A 95 -19.68 8.07 -6.39
CA HIS A 95 -18.55 8.92 -6.73
C HIS A 95 -18.64 9.39 -8.19
N ILE A 96 -18.28 10.64 -8.41
CA ILE A 96 -18.06 11.22 -9.74
C ILE A 96 -16.70 11.90 -9.73
N ASN A 97 -15.90 11.69 -10.76
CA ASN A 97 -14.62 12.37 -10.95
C ASN A 97 -14.77 13.40 -12.06
N PRO A 98 -15.07 14.68 -11.74
CA PRO A 98 -15.26 15.72 -12.75
C PRO A 98 -13.95 16.20 -13.39
N GLY A 99 -12.81 15.80 -12.86
CA GLY A 99 -11.47 16.13 -13.34
C GLY A 99 -10.49 14.98 -13.08
N PRO A 100 -9.16 15.22 -13.19
CA PRO A 100 -8.15 14.20 -12.95
C PRO A 100 -8.28 13.58 -11.57
N TYR A 101 -8.17 12.26 -11.49
CA TYR A 101 -8.17 11.53 -10.24
C TYR A 101 -6.72 11.33 -9.76
N LEU A 102 -6.37 11.97 -8.65
CA LEU A 102 -4.98 12.07 -8.16
C LEU A 102 -4.76 11.29 -6.86
N GLN A 103 -5.61 10.30 -6.59
CA GLN A 103 -5.53 9.52 -5.36
C GLN A 103 -4.24 8.71 -5.33
N GLU A 104 -3.51 8.80 -4.21
CA GLU A 104 -2.30 8.03 -3.95
C GLU A 104 -2.61 6.57 -3.56
N TRP A 105 -1.59 5.72 -3.54
CA TRP A 105 -1.73 4.36 -3.03
C TRP A 105 -2.17 4.39 -1.58
N HIS A 106 -3.31 3.78 -1.29
CA HIS A 106 -3.90 3.73 0.04
C HIS A 106 -4.68 2.43 0.23
N MET A 107 -5.04 2.17 1.48
CA MET A 107 -5.97 1.13 1.88
C MET A 107 -7.11 1.81 2.63
N ASP A 108 -8.36 1.56 2.25
CA ASP A 108 -9.54 2.26 2.80
C ASP A 108 -9.69 2.13 4.32
N PHE A 109 -9.21 1.02 4.88
CA PHE A 109 -9.39 0.62 6.26
C PHE A 109 -8.13 0.81 7.12
N TYR A 110 -7.30 1.82 6.83
CA TYR A 110 -6.03 2.08 7.51
C TYR A 110 -6.12 2.19 9.05
N GLY A 111 -7.29 2.55 9.61
CA GLY A 111 -7.54 2.63 11.06
C GLY A 111 -7.62 1.27 11.77
N TYR A 112 -7.76 0.16 11.03
CA TYR A 112 -8.05 -1.16 11.61
C TYR A 112 -6.87 -1.75 12.38
N TRP A 113 -5.65 -1.24 12.19
CA TRP A 113 -4.50 -1.59 13.03
C TRP A 113 -4.68 -1.15 14.50
N GLN A 114 -5.27 0.03 14.72
CA GLN A 114 -5.63 0.47 16.06
C GLN A 114 -6.76 -0.39 16.63
N GLU A 115 -7.74 -0.75 15.79
CA GLU A 115 -8.86 -1.61 16.17
C GLU A 115 -8.40 -3.03 16.53
N LYS A 116 -7.39 -3.59 15.85
CA LYS A 116 -6.77 -4.88 16.22
C LYS A 116 -6.16 -4.85 17.63
N ARG A 117 -5.38 -3.81 17.95
CA ARG A 117 -4.81 -3.62 19.30
C ARG A 117 -5.88 -3.39 20.34
N TYR A 118 -6.90 -2.61 20.01
CA TYR A 118 -8.04 -2.39 20.89
C TYR A 118 -8.76 -3.71 21.18
N VAL A 119 -8.94 -4.58 20.18
CA VAL A 119 -9.57 -5.89 20.36
C VAL A 119 -8.78 -6.80 21.31
N GLU A 120 -7.45 -6.77 21.29
CA GLU A 120 -6.60 -7.56 22.21
C GLU A 120 -6.87 -7.23 23.69
N GLU A 121 -7.33 -6.02 23.99
CA GLU A 121 -7.66 -5.57 25.35
C GLU A 121 -9.13 -5.86 25.75
N HIS A 122 -9.97 -6.33 24.82
CA HIS A 122 -11.41 -6.48 25.00
C HIS A 122 -11.88 -7.92 24.73
N PRO A 123 -12.21 -8.72 25.77
CA PRO A 123 -12.41 -10.18 25.67
C PRO A 123 -13.47 -10.70 24.69
N PHE A 124 -14.33 -9.83 24.17
CA PHE A 124 -15.42 -10.18 23.25
C PHE A 124 -15.41 -9.37 21.95
N ALA A 125 -14.42 -8.48 21.78
CA ALA A 125 -14.28 -7.74 20.55
C ALA A 125 -13.72 -8.67 19.47
N MET A 126 -14.13 -8.45 18.22
CA MET A 126 -13.58 -9.12 17.05
C MET A 126 -12.84 -8.09 16.22
N ALA A 127 -11.70 -8.48 15.63
CA ALA A 127 -11.02 -7.64 14.67
C ALA A 127 -12.02 -7.29 13.55
N PRO A 128 -12.32 -6.00 13.34
CA PRO A 128 -13.28 -5.63 12.33
C PRO A 128 -12.73 -6.01 10.96
N ALA A 129 -13.63 -6.36 10.04
CA ALA A 129 -13.30 -6.67 8.66
C ALA A 129 -14.22 -5.85 7.75
N GLY A 130 -13.62 -5.13 6.81
CA GLY A 130 -14.33 -4.34 5.80
C GLY A 130 -14.07 -4.90 4.41
N ILE A 131 -15.10 -4.95 3.59
CA ILE A 131 -14.99 -5.20 2.14
C ILE A 131 -15.69 -4.09 1.39
N ASN A 132 -15.07 -3.61 0.32
CA ASN A 132 -15.70 -2.70 -0.60
C ASN A 132 -16.27 -3.46 -1.79
N THR A 133 -17.48 -3.07 -2.19
CA THR A 133 -18.11 -3.49 -3.44
C THR A 133 -18.33 -2.25 -4.28
N THR A 134 -17.68 -2.19 -5.44
CA THR A 134 -17.76 -1.04 -6.34
C THR A 134 -18.44 -1.44 -7.63
N TYR A 135 -19.54 -0.76 -7.96
CA TYR A 135 -20.20 -0.88 -9.26
C TYR A 135 -19.73 0.23 -10.20
N TYR A 136 -19.34 -0.15 -11.41
CA TYR A 136 -19.05 0.80 -12.47
C TYR A 136 -20.32 1.13 -13.24
N PHE A 137 -20.62 2.41 -13.37
CA PHE A 137 -21.77 2.92 -14.12
C PHE A 137 -21.40 3.49 -15.49
N GLN A 138 -20.13 3.43 -15.86
CA GLN A 138 -19.62 3.86 -17.15
C GLN A 138 -18.32 3.11 -17.42
N ASP A 139 -17.94 3.03 -18.69
CA ASP A 139 -16.62 2.56 -19.07
C ASP A 139 -15.56 3.55 -18.60
N ASN A 140 -14.54 3.02 -17.93
CA ASN A 140 -13.43 3.79 -17.40
C ASN A 140 -12.14 3.25 -18.02
N ALA A 141 -11.47 4.06 -18.85
CA ALA A 141 -10.19 3.67 -19.41
C ALA A 141 -9.10 3.57 -18.32
N PRO A 142 -8.02 2.81 -18.53
CA PRO A 142 -6.88 2.82 -17.61
C PRO A 142 -6.36 4.23 -17.34
N GLY A 143 -6.47 4.71 -16.09
CA GLY A 143 -6.10 6.07 -15.69
C GLY A 143 -7.26 7.06 -15.53
N GLU A 144 -8.48 6.70 -15.97
CA GLU A 144 -9.68 7.52 -15.83
C GLU A 144 -10.64 6.88 -14.81
N GLY A 145 -10.43 7.11 -13.51
CA GLY A 145 -11.35 6.59 -12.47
C GLY A 145 -11.46 5.05 -12.42
N HIS A 146 -10.60 4.33 -13.14
CA HIS A 146 -10.45 2.89 -13.05
C HIS A 146 -9.60 2.55 -11.82
N LEU A 147 -10.16 1.75 -10.91
CA LEU A 147 -9.45 1.36 -9.69
C LEU A 147 -8.25 0.50 -10.08
N LYS A 148 -7.11 0.80 -9.48
CA LYS A 148 -5.87 0.04 -9.62
C LYS A 148 -5.60 -0.67 -8.31
N PHE A 149 -5.27 -1.95 -8.41
CA PHE A 149 -5.01 -2.80 -7.26
C PHE A 149 -3.59 -3.37 -7.36
N ILE A 150 -2.92 -3.49 -6.23
CA ILE A 150 -1.70 -4.28 -6.09
C ILE A 150 -2.14 -5.65 -5.61
N LYS A 151 -1.94 -6.68 -6.44
CA LYS A 151 -2.28 -8.07 -6.09
C LYS A 151 -1.57 -8.49 -4.79
N GLY A 152 -2.29 -9.15 -3.89
CA GLY A 152 -1.74 -9.70 -2.64
C GLY A 152 -1.40 -8.68 -1.56
N SER A 153 -1.54 -7.37 -1.82
CA SER A 153 -1.10 -6.30 -0.91
C SER A 153 -1.75 -6.29 0.48
N PHE A 154 -2.95 -6.86 0.61
CA PHE A 154 -3.71 -6.95 1.86
C PHE A 154 -3.29 -8.11 2.77
N GLN A 155 -2.54 -9.09 2.25
CA GLN A 155 -2.21 -10.30 2.99
C GLN A 155 -1.16 -10.08 4.07
N GLY A 156 -0.52 -8.92 4.13
CA GLY A 156 0.36 -8.45 5.21
C GLY A 156 1.47 -9.43 5.57
N ILE A 157 2.74 -9.08 5.35
CA ILE A 157 3.93 -9.87 5.77
C ILE A 157 4.08 -11.25 5.09
N SER A 158 3.00 -11.95 4.73
CA SER A 158 3.06 -13.34 4.24
C SER A 158 3.25 -13.49 2.72
N THR A 159 3.10 -12.42 1.91
CA THR A 159 3.10 -12.53 0.43
C THR A 159 3.94 -11.49 -0.29
N ALA A 160 4.82 -10.77 0.43
CA ALA A 160 5.91 -10.09 -0.26
C ALA A 160 6.74 -11.09 -1.11
N ALA A 161 6.78 -12.36 -0.72
CA ALA A 161 7.31 -13.48 -1.52
C ALA A 161 6.67 -13.71 -2.90
N GLU A 162 5.49 -13.15 -3.18
CA GLU A 162 4.79 -13.33 -4.46
C GLU A 162 4.92 -12.11 -5.39
N LEU A 163 5.57 -11.03 -4.95
CA LEU A 163 5.84 -9.87 -5.81
C LEU A 163 7.06 -10.16 -6.69
N GLU A 164 6.82 -10.45 -7.97
CA GLU A 164 7.87 -10.68 -8.96
C GLU A 164 8.84 -9.47 -9.02
N GLY A 165 10.11 -9.72 -8.74
CA GLY A 165 11.16 -8.69 -8.69
C GLY A 165 11.35 -8.02 -7.32
N LEU A 166 10.58 -8.37 -6.28
CA LEU A 166 10.86 -7.91 -4.92
C LEU A 166 12.07 -8.64 -4.34
N VAL A 167 13.07 -7.87 -3.89
CA VAL A 167 14.32 -8.41 -3.34
C VAL A 167 14.25 -8.55 -1.82
N VAL A 168 13.71 -7.57 -1.12
CA VAL A 168 13.65 -7.53 0.35
C VAL A 168 12.45 -6.71 0.82
N TYR A 169 11.82 -7.11 1.92
CA TYR A 169 10.75 -6.35 2.55
C TYR A 169 10.86 -6.36 4.08
N PHE A 170 11.07 -5.17 4.64
CA PHE A 170 11.11 -4.95 6.09
C PHE A 170 9.89 -4.17 6.55
N ALA A 171 9.03 -4.81 7.35
CA ALA A 171 7.89 -4.15 7.98
C ALA A 171 8.26 -3.44 9.29
N PHE A 172 9.37 -3.85 9.94
CA PHE A 172 9.81 -3.33 11.24
C PHE A 172 8.77 -3.49 12.36
N GLU A 173 8.12 -4.67 12.43
CA GLU A 173 7.05 -4.97 13.39
C GLU A 173 7.49 -5.83 14.58
N GLU A 174 8.74 -6.31 14.61
CA GLU A 174 9.26 -7.23 15.62
C GLU A 174 9.27 -6.62 17.03
N GLY A 175 9.55 -5.32 17.12
CA GLY A 175 9.46 -4.53 18.36
C GLY A 175 10.48 -4.88 19.45
N ALA A 176 11.33 -5.89 19.24
CA ALA A 176 12.40 -6.30 20.14
C ALA A 176 13.49 -7.08 19.40
N GLY A 177 14.65 -7.24 20.03
CA GLY A 177 15.78 -7.99 19.47
C GLY A 177 16.63 -7.17 18.49
N LYS A 178 17.50 -7.85 17.76
CA LYS A 178 18.47 -7.26 16.82
C LYS A 178 18.31 -7.71 15.37
N THR A 179 17.32 -8.55 15.09
CA THR A 179 17.00 -9.02 13.74
C THR A 179 15.79 -8.26 13.21
N VAL A 180 15.84 -7.91 11.94
CA VAL A 180 14.72 -7.41 11.14
C VAL A 180 14.42 -8.50 10.12
N ALA A 181 13.26 -9.14 10.24
CA ALA A 181 12.93 -10.26 9.36
C ALA A 181 12.65 -9.76 7.95
N ASP A 182 13.21 -10.44 6.96
CA ASP A 182 12.82 -10.27 5.57
C ASP A 182 11.53 -11.03 5.29
N LEU A 183 10.50 -10.25 5.01
CA LEU A 183 9.16 -10.75 4.78
C LEU A 183 8.90 -11.03 3.29
N SER A 184 9.86 -10.72 2.43
CA SER A 184 9.84 -11.16 1.03
C SER A 184 10.11 -12.65 0.88
N GLY A 185 10.52 -13.37 1.93
CA GLY A 185 10.81 -14.80 1.83
C GLY A 185 12.08 -15.14 1.03
N ASN A 186 12.87 -14.14 0.63
CA ASN A 186 14.14 -14.33 -0.06
C ASN A 186 15.32 -14.55 0.88
N GLY A 187 15.09 -14.51 2.20
CA GLY A 187 16.09 -14.80 3.22
C GLY A 187 17.07 -13.64 3.46
N GLN A 188 16.65 -12.41 3.17
CA GLN A 188 17.48 -11.20 3.30
C GLN A 188 17.35 -10.54 4.68
N ASP A 189 17.32 -11.33 5.75
CA ASP A 189 17.13 -10.82 7.11
C ASP A 189 18.18 -9.75 7.45
N GLY A 190 17.71 -8.61 7.92
CA GLY A 190 18.53 -7.49 8.35
C GLY A 190 18.96 -7.62 9.81
N LYS A 191 20.06 -6.95 10.16
CA LYS A 191 20.55 -6.85 11.52
C LYS A 191 20.68 -5.40 11.96
N LEU A 192 20.12 -5.08 13.12
CA LEU A 192 20.23 -3.78 13.75
C LEU A 192 21.62 -3.60 14.37
N GLU A 193 22.34 -2.59 13.91
CA GLU A 193 23.67 -2.23 14.40
C GLU A 193 23.73 -0.75 14.82
N GLY A 194 24.78 -0.38 15.55
CA GLY A 194 24.96 0.98 16.06
C GLY A 194 23.82 1.46 16.99
N ASP A 195 23.54 2.76 16.92
CA ASP A 195 22.52 3.44 17.72
C ASP A 195 21.09 3.18 17.21
N THR A 196 20.66 1.92 17.29
CA THR A 196 19.33 1.46 16.86
C THR A 196 18.45 1.04 18.03
N SER A 197 17.18 1.48 18.00
CA SER A 197 16.16 1.09 18.98
C SER A 197 14.79 0.89 18.33
N TRP A 198 14.03 -0.07 18.86
CA TRP A 198 12.63 -0.24 18.50
C TRP A 198 11.79 0.86 19.15
N THR A 199 10.86 1.43 18.40
CA THR A 199 9.94 2.46 18.87
C THR A 199 8.57 2.28 18.21
N ASP A 200 7.54 2.94 18.74
CA ASP A 200 6.24 3.00 18.08
C ASP A 200 6.31 3.91 16.85
N GLY A 201 5.86 3.39 15.71
CA GLY A 201 5.73 4.15 14.46
C GLY A 201 4.39 4.88 14.36
N LYS A 202 4.16 5.57 13.23
CA LYS A 202 2.82 6.13 12.92
C LYS A 202 1.75 5.03 12.90
N PHE A 203 2.14 3.85 12.43
CA PHE A 203 1.43 2.60 12.54
C PHE A 203 2.40 1.56 13.10
N GLY A 204 1.90 0.55 13.80
CA GLY A 204 2.74 -0.60 14.15
C GLY A 204 3.92 -0.27 15.06
N LYS A 205 5.04 -0.94 14.81
CA LYS A 205 6.37 -0.61 15.35
C LYS A 205 7.21 0.06 14.27
N SER A 206 8.43 0.43 14.65
CA SER A 206 9.43 1.02 13.75
C SER A 206 10.80 0.94 14.39
N VAL A 207 11.83 1.26 13.61
CA VAL A 207 13.21 1.38 14.08
C VAL A 207 13.61 2.85 14.07
N ASN A 208 14.12 3.33 15.20
CA ASN A 208 14.83 4.60 15.31
C ASN A 208 16.34 4.34 15.15
N PHE A 209 16.97 5.09 14.25
CA PHE A 209 18.39 4.98 13.88
C PHE A 209 19.32 5.92 14.67
N GLY A 210 18.81 6.64 15.69
CA GLY A 210 19.61 7.38 16.68
C GLY A 210 20.38 8.61 16.18
N GLY A 211 20.55 8.73 14.85
CA GLY A 211 21.17 9.86 14.16
C GLY A 211 22.69 9.97 14.30
N LYS A 212 23.35 8.88 14.72
CA LYS A 212 24.81 8.75 14.79
C LYS A 212 25.30 7.71 13.78
N ASN A 213 25.13 6.43 14.11
CA ASN A 213 25.62 5.29 13.32
C ASN A 213 24.63 4.12 13.30
N GLY A 214 23.34 4.39 13.56
CA GLY A 214 22.32 3.35 13.53
C GLY A 214 22.04 2.91 12.09
N ILE A 215 22.10 1.61 11.85
CA ILE A 215 21.80 1.00 10.54
C ILE A 215 21.05 -0.32 10.67
N VAL A 216 20.37 -0.69 9.59
CA VAL A 216 20.01 -2.09 9.30
C VAL A 216 21.01 -2.59 8.27
N ARG A 217 21.81 -3.59 8.65
CA ARG A 217 22.79 -4.25 7.77
C ARG A 217 22.18 -5.54 7.22
N VAL A 218 22.17 -5.67 5.90
CA VAL A 218 21.83 -6.92 5.21
C VAL A 218 23.13 -7.47 4.63
N GLU A 219 23.38 -8.77 4.81
CA GLU A 219 24.57 -9.39 4.20
C GLU A 219 24.43 -9.42 2.68
N HIS A 220 25.56 -9.35 1.98
CA HIS A 220 25.57 -9.37 0.52
C HIS A 220 25.05 -10.71 -0.03
N SER A 221 24.34 -10.63 -1.15
CA SER A 221 23.93 -11.77 -1.98
C SER A 221 23.70 -11.32 -3.42
N ASP A 222 23.66 -12.27 -4.35
CA ASP A 222 23.41 -12.06 -5.79
C ASP A 222 22.13 -11.24 -6.05
N ALA A 223 21.16 -11.24 -5.13
CA ALA A 223 19.92 -10.48 -5.28
C ALA A 223 20.11 -8.95 -5.18
N PHE A 224 21.25 -8.49 -4.67
CA PHE A 224 21.61 -7.08 -4.60
C PHE A 224 22.53 -6.63 -5.75
N GLU A 225 22.82 -7.50 -6.73
CA GLU A 225 23.61 -7.17 -7.94
C GLU A 225 22.73 -6.55 -9.04
N PHE A 226 22.34 -5.30 -8.87
CA PHE A 226 21.39 -4.62 -9.77
C PHE A 226 22.02 -4.21 -11.12
N THR A 227 21.43 -4.61 -12.25
CA THR A 227 21.94 -4.31 -13.61
C THR A 227 21.13 -3.28 -14.39
N ASP A 228 19.80 -3.26 -14.22
CA ASP A 228 18.88 -2.52 -15.10
C ASP A 228 18.10 -1.39 -14.38
N GLY A 229 18.32 -1.23 -13.08
CA GLY A 229 17.71 -0.20 -12.23
C GLY A 229 17.01 -0.78 -11.00
N ILE A 230 16.77 0.05 -9.99
CA ILE A 230 16.12 -0.33 -8.74
C ILE A 230 14.95 0.57 -8.41
N THR A 231 13.96 0.02 -7.71
CA THR A 231 12.88 0.79 -7.07
C THR A 231 12.95 0.55 -5.57
N ILE A 232 12.94 1.63 -4.80
CA ILE A 232 12.89 1.60 -3.33
C ILE A 232 11.64 2.36 -2.89
N ALA A 233 10.88 1.77 -1.98
CA ALA A 233 9.74 2.41 -1.32
C ALA A 233 9.89 2.24 0.19
N ALA A 234 9.77 3.33 0.94
CA ALA A 234 9.96 3.32 2.38
C ALA A 234 9.06 4.37 3.07
N TRP A 235 8.61 4.05 4.28
CA TRP A 235 7.98 5.00 5.19
C TRP A 235 9.03 5.54 6.14
N ILE A 236 9.36 6.82 6.03
CA ILE A 236 10.44 7.44 6.79
C ILE A 236 9.92 8.68 7.50
N LEU A 237 10.30 8.83 8.77
CA LEU A 237 10.13 10.05 9.54
C LEU A 237 11.50 10.72 9.72
N PRO A 238 11.83 11.76 8.94
CA PRO A 238 13.07 12.50 9.12
C PRO A 238 13.05 13.24 10.46
N THR A 239 13.97 12.89 11.36
CA THR A 239 14.10 13.53 12.69
C THR A 239 15.33 14.43 12.80
N LEU A 240 16.29 14.29 11.88
CA LEU A 240 17.46 15.18 11.79
C LEU A 240 17.17 16.31 10.82
N LYS A 241 17.65 17.50 11.15
CA LYS A 241 17.59 18.68 10.29
C LYS A 241 18.97 18.99 9.75
N ASP A 242 19.03 19.49 8.52
CA ASP A 242 20.24 20.01 7.88
C ASP A 242 21.39 18.97 7.80
N LYS A 243 21.04 17.69 7.66
CA LYS A 243 21.98 16.58 7.51
C LYS A 243 21.47 15.59 6.48
N TRP A 244 22.39 15.05 5.68
CA TRP A 244 22.12 13.95 4.78
C TRP A 244 21.78 12.68 5.57
N GLN A 245 20.77 11.95 5.10
CA GLN A 245 20.35 10.68 5.70
C GLN A 245 20.24 9.64 4.58
N HIS A 246 20.93 8.51 4.71
CA HIS A 246 20.81 7.44 3.73
C HIS A 246 19.50 6.68 3.97
N VAL A 247 18.69 6.61 2.92
CA VAL A 247 17.60 5.65 2.83
C VAL A 247 18.19 4.28 2.60
N ALA A 248 19.12 4.18 1.64
CA ALA A 248 19.78 2.94 1.27
C ALA A 248 21.14 3.22 0.61
N VAL A 249 22.22 2.55 1.02
CA VAL A 249 23.58 2.71 0.48
C VAL A 249 24.26 1.37 0.29
N SER A 250 24.96 1.15 -0.81
CA SER A 250 25.93 0.06 -0.92
C SER A 250 27.31 0.59 -1.25
N PHE A 251 28.37 -0.02 -0.68
CA PHE A 251 29.77 0.43 -0.84
C PHE A 251 30.78 -0.72 -0.99
N GLN A 252 31.49 -0.80 -2.13
CA GLN A 252 32.63 -1.71 -2.35
C GLN A 252 33.83 -0.93 -2.89
N SER A 253 35.00 -1.06 -2.27
CA SER A 253 36.29 -0.69 -2.90
C SER A 253 36.35 0.71 -3.54
N GLY A 254 35.60 1.69 -3.00
CA GLY A 254 35.55 3.06 -3.54
C GLY A 254 34.38 3.34 -4.50
N GLU A 255 33.61 2.31 -4.87
CA GLU A 255 32.35 2.42 -5.60
C GLU A 255 31.19 2.37 -4.63
N TRP A 256 30.19 3.22 -4.88
CA TRP A 256 29.03 3.39 -4.02
C TRP A 256 27.78 3.63 -4.84
N TRP A 257 26.65 3.20 -4.30
CA TRP A 257 25.36 3.73 -4.70
C TRP A 257 24.54 4.08 -3.48
N THR A 258 23.81 5.19 -3.56
CA THR A 258 23.11 5.73 -2.40
C THR A 258 21.80 6.40 -2.81
N VAL A 259 20.77 6.20 -1.99
CA VAL A 259 19.51 6.93 -2.01
C VAL A 259 19.41 7.76 -0.73
N TYR A 260 19.11 9.05 -0.86
CA TYR A 260 19.03 10.02 0.24
C TYR A 260 17.65 10.66 0.35
N LEU A 261 17.35 11.26 1.51
CA LEU A 261 16.23 12.19 1.69
C LEU A 261 16.73 13.64 1.78
N ASP A 262 16.25 14.45 0.83
CA ASP A 262 16.20 15.92 0.66
C ASP A 262 17.29 16.80 1.35
N GLY A 263 18.13 17.54 0.62
CA GLY A 263 17.87 18.13 -0.70
C GLY A 263 19.07 18.18 -1.65
N GLU A 264 18.85 17.58 -2.83
CA GLU A 264 19.71 17.49 -4.03
C GLU A 264 21.05 16.75 -3.85
N VAL A 265 21.35 15.59 -4.46
CA VAL A 265 20.98 15.06 -5.79
C VAL A 265 20.68 13.56 -5.73
N LEU A 266 19.68 13.16 -6.52
CA LEU A 266 19.36 11.78 -6.88
C LEU A 266 20.45 11.25 -7.81
N ILE A 267 21.30 10.37 -7.27
CA ILE A 267 22.13 9.40 -8.01
C ILE A 267 23.38 9.98 -8.74
N ASP A 268 24.58 9.55 -8.32
CA ASP A 268 25.83 9.65 -9.10
C ASP A 268 26.32 8.21 -9.38
N TYR A 269 26.10 7.70 -10.61
CA TYR A 269 26.49 6.33 -11.00
C TYR A 269 27.54 6.36 -12.11
N PRO A 270 28.59 5.53 -12.05
CA PRO A 270 29.36 5.21 -13.24
C PRO A 270 28.48 4.40 -14.22
N LYS A 271 28.46 4.84 -15.47
CA LYS A 271 27.80 4.14 -16.58
C LYS A 271 28.81 3.81 -17.67
N THR A 272 28.58 2.71 -18.37
CA THR A 272 29.21 2.48 -19.69
C THR A 272 28.11 2.43 -20.74
N GLY A 273 27.87 3.57 -21.40
CA GLY A 273 26.68 3.76 -22.26
C GLY A 273 25.41 3.89 -21.42
N ASP A 274 24.34 3.15 -21.79
CA ASP A 274 23.04 3.21 -21.10
C ASP A 274 22.91 2.22 -19.92
N LYS A 275 23.97 1.47 -19.59
CA LYS A 275 23.95 0.43 -18.55
C LYS A 275 24.70 0.85 -17.28
N LEU A 276 24.15 0.48 -16.13
CA LEU A 276 24.80 0.62 -14.82
C LEU A 276 25.95 -0.38 -14.69
N VAL A 277 27.02 0.01 -14.00
CA VAL A 277 28.12 -0.90 -13.64
C VAL A 277 27.78 -1.58 -12.30
N PRO A 278 27.77 -2.92 -12.21
CA PRO A 278 27.53 -3.64 -10.96
C PRO A 278 28.61 -3.34 -9.90
N ILE A 279 28.21 -3.20 -8.63
CA ILE A 279 29.10 -2.98 -7.48
C ILE A 279 28.86 -4.12 -6.47
N ASP A 280 29.91 -4.85 -6.08
CA ASP A 280 29.83 -6.02 -5.19
C ASP A 280 29.90 -5.60 -3.70
N ALA A 281 28.81 -5.00 -3.21
CA ALA A 281 28.77 -4.47 -1.84
C ALA A 281 27.45 -4.62 -1.07
N PRO A 282 27.50 -4.47 0.27
CA PRO A 282 26.33 -4.59 1.13
C PRO A 282 25.45 -3.34 1.13
N LEU A 283 24.13 -3.54 1.11
CA LEU A 283 23.13 -2.48 1.29
C LEU A 283 22.95 -2.08 2.77
N MET A 284 22.98 -0.79 3.09
CA MET A 284 22.85 -0.19 4.42
C MET A 284 21.74 0.86 4.39
N LEU A 285 20.81 0.81 5.32
CA LEU A 285 19.79 1.86 5.51
C LEU A 285 20.16 2.64 6.79
N GLY A 286 20.43 3.96 6.74
CA GLY A 286 20.82 4.73 7.94
C GLY A 286 21.69 5.97 7.70
N THR A 287 22.35 6.52 8.74
CA THR A 287 22.96 7.88 8.66
C THR A 287 24.48 7.93 8.58
N GLU A 288 25.18 6.81 8.39
CA GLU A 288 26.66 6.83 8.38
C GLU A 288 27.22 6.77 6.96
N GLU A 289 28.10 7.73 6.65
CA GLU A 289 29.04 7.57 5.54
C GLU A 289 30.06 6.46 5.88
N PRO A 290 30.55 5.69 4.89
CA PRO A 290 31.52 4.65 5.14
C PRO A 290 32.80 5.18 5.81
N PRO A 291 33.48 4.39 6.66
CA PRO A 291 34.74 4.81 7.29
C PRO A 291 35.78 5.23 6.24
N GLY A 292 36.10 6.53 6.17
CA GLY A 292 37.12 7.08 5.26
C GLY A 292 36.73 8.34 4.50
N SER A 293 35.47 8.77 4.54
CA SER A 293 35.04 10.05 3.96
C SER A 293 35.39 11.22 4.88
N GLN A 294 36.43 11.98 4.53
CA GLN A 294 36.52 13.37 4.97
C GLN A 294 35.85 14.22 3.89
N SER A 295 34.71 14.81 4.22
CA SER A 295 33.99 15.75 3.37
C SER A 295 34.92 16.90 2.94
N LEU A 296 35.15 17.04 1.63
CA LEU A 296 35.48 18.35 1.06
C LEU A 296 34.14 19.01 0.75
N LEU A 297 33.87 20.06 1.53
CA LEU A 297 32.80 21.07 1.43
C LEU A 297 31.86 21.00 0.21
#